data_AF-A0A4Q4CGU3-F1
#
_entry.id   AF-A0A4Q4CGU3-F1
#
_cell.length_a   1.000
_cell.length_b   1.000
_cell.length_c   1.000
_cell.angle_alpha   90.00
_cell.angle_beta   90.00
_cell.angle_gamma   90.00
#
_symmetry.space_group_name_H-M   'P 1'
#
loop_
_entity.id
_entity.type
_entity.pdbx_description
1 polymer ?
#
loop_
_entity_poly.entity_id
_entity_poly.type
_entity_poly.pdbx_seq_one_letter_code
_entity_poly.pdbx_strand_id
1 'polypeptide(L)' 'MEIISGVERRRQWRVEDKLRIVAEAERPGACFVEVARRYEVSRSVL' A
#
# COMPACT_ATOMS: atom_id res chain seq x y z
N MET A 1 -18.58 4.73 -21.80
CA MET A 1 -18.53 5.15 -20.38
C MET A 1 -17.66 4.13 -19.68
N GLU A 2 -16.37 4.42 -19.62
CA GLU A 2 -15.37 3.48 -19.10
C GLU A 2 -15.41 3.55 -17.58
N ILE A 3 -16.11 2.58 -17.00
CA ILE A 3 -16.07 2.34 -15.56
C ILE A 3 -14.69 1.73 -15.31
N ILE A 4 -13.71 2.55 -14.92
CA ILE A 4 -12.57 2.05 -14.14
C ILE A 4 -13.23 1.35 -12.97
N SER A 5 -13.17 0.02 -12.92
CA SER A 5 -13.83 -0.80 -11.91
C SER A 5 -13.25 -0.46 -10.54
N GLY A 6 -13.66 0.66 -9.92
CA GLY A 6 -14.79 0.74 -9.00
C GLY A 6 -14.81 -0.28 -7.86
N VAL A 7 -13.75 -1.08 -7.74
CA VAL A 7 -13.38 -1.87 -6.59
C VAL A 7 -12.32 -1.04 -5.86
N GLU A 8 -12.73 0.14 -5.43
CA GLU A 8 -12.39 0.64 -4.10
C GLU A 8 -12.93 -0.34 -3.01
N ARG A 9 -12.71 -1.65 -3.16
CA ARG A 9 -12.65 -2.50 -1.98
C ARG A 9 -11.38 -2.05 -1.31
N ARG A 10 -11.48 -1.49 -0.09
CA ARG A 10 -10.34 -1.43 0.83
C ARG A 10 -9.61 -2.75 0.67
N ARG A 11 -8.42 -2.74 0.06
CA ARG A 11 -7.61 -3.94 -0.13
C ARG A 11 -7.60 -4.62 1.23
N GLN A 12 -8.15 -5.82 1.34
CA GLN A 12 -8.07 -6.56 2.59
C GLN A 12 -6.62 -7.01 2.71
N TRP A 13 -5.84 -6.20 3.39
CA TRP A 13 -4.46 -6.50 3.71
C TRP A 13 -4.45 -7.66 4.68
N ARG A 14 -3.86 -8.79 4.29
CA ARG A 14 -3.49 -9.82 5.26
C ARG A 14 -2.45 -9.21 6.21
N VAL A 15 -2.43 -9.69 7.45
CA VAL A 15 -1.46 -9.21 8.45
C VAL A 15 -0.04 -9.38 7.93
N GLU A 16 0.25 -10.47 7.23
CA GLU A 16 1.54 -10.74 6.61
C GLU A 16 1.93 -9.66 5.59
N ASP A 17 1.01 -9.20 4.74
CA ASP A 17 1.29 -8.12 3.79
C ASP A 17 1.59 -6.80 4.51
N LYS A 18 0.86 -6.49 5.59
CA LYS A 18 1.13 -5.30 6.41
C LYS A 18 2.52 -5.38 7.04
N LEU A 19 2.87 -6.53 7.60
CA LEU A 19 4.17 -6.76 8.22
C LEU A 19 5.31 -6.62 7.21
N ARG A 20 5.13 -7.07 5.96
CA ARG A 20 6.13 -6.88 4.90
C ARG A 20 6.32 -5.41 4.56
N ILE A 21 5.25 -4.63 4.46
CA ILE A 21 5.34 -3.18 4.23
C ILE A 21 6.07 -2.49 5.37
N VAL A 22 5.69 -2.78 6.62
CA VAL A 22 6.32 -2.17 7.81
C VAL A 22 7.79 -2.56 7.89
N ALA A 23 8.13 -3.83 7.71
CA ALA A 23 9.51 -4.30 7.76
C ALA A 23 10.39 -3.68 6.67
N GLU A 24 9.83 -3.37 5.48
CA GLU A 24 10.57 -2.67 4.43
C GLU A 24 10.74 -1.18 4.75
N ALA A 25 9.71 -0.53 5.29
CA ALA A 25 9.74 0.87 5.68
C ALA A 25 10.66 1.17 6.88
N GLU A 26 10.85 0.20 7.78
CA GLU A 26 11.73 0.30 8.96
C GLU A 26 13.22 0.10 8.62
N ARG A 27 13.57 -0.24 7.37
CA ARG A 27 14.98 -0.43 7.00
C ARG A 27 15.74 0.91 7.03
N PRO A 28 17.01 0.93 7.48
CA PRO A 28 17.84 2.13 7.41
C PRO A 28 17.94 2.63 5.96
N GLY A 29 17.57 3.89 5.73
CA GLY A 29 17.58 4.50 4.39
C GLY A 29 16.37 4.17 3.52
N ALA A 30 15.33 3.52 4.06
CA ALA A 30 14.09 3.27 3.32
C ALA A 30 13.37 4.58 3.00
N CYS A 31 12.92 4.71 1.75
CA CYS A 31 12.07 5.82 1.31
C CYS A 31 10.59 5.40 1.40
N PHE A 32 9.86 6.00 2.34
CA PHE A 32 8.43 5.71 2.55
C PHE A 32 7.58 5.91 1.28
N VAL A 33 7.94 6.87 0.43
CA VAL A 33 7.22 7.13 -0.83
C VAL A 33 7.39 5.99 -1.83
N GLU A 34 8.60 5.43 -1.92
CA GLU A 34 8.88 4.30 -2.82
C GLU A 34 8.23 3.02 -2.34
N VAL A 35 8.29 2.75 -1.03
CA VAL A 35 7.59 1.63 -0.40
C VAL A 35 6.09 1.77 -0.63
N ALA A 36 5.51 2.94 -0.37
CA ALA A 36 4.08 3.19 -0.60
C ALA A 36 3.68 2.97 -2.08
N ARG A 37 4.49 3.43 -3.04
CA ARG A 37 4.25 3.19 -4.47
C ARG A 37 4.31 1.71 -4.84
N ARG A 38 5.30 0.97 -4.33
CA ARG A 38 5.47 -0.47 -4.60
C ARG A 38 4.26 -1.30 -4.13
N TYR A 39 3.63 -0.87 -3.05
CA TYR A 39 2.47 -1.54 -2.48
C TYR A 39 1.14 -0.84 -2.81
N GLU A 40 1.16 0.16 -3.68
CA GLU A 40 0.00 0.96 -4.12
C GLU A 40 -0.78 1.58 -2.94
N VAL A 41 -0.06 1.91 -1.86
CA VAL A 41 -0.59 2.56 -0.67
C VAL A 41 -0.72 4.06 -0.94
N SER A 42 -1.95 4.53 -1.14
CA SER A 42 -2.26 5.94 -1.38
C SER A 42 -2.89 6.59 -0.14
N ARG A 43 -2.66 7.90 0.06
CA ARG A 43 -3.20 8.68 1.19
C ARG A 43 -4.75 8.72 1.22
N SER A 44 -5.43 8.36 0.14
CA SER A 44 -6.91 8.34 0.05
C SER A 44 -7.61 7.20 0.83
N VAL A 45 -6.91 6.46 1.70
CA VAL A 45 -7.46 5.32 2.47
C VAL A 45 -7.33 5.46 4.00
N LEU A 46 -6.91 6.63 4.50
CA LEU A 46 -6.99 6.95 5.94
C LEU A 46 -8.34 7.58 6.29
#